data_AF-A0A9X2UQ99-F1
#
_entry.id   AF-A0A9X2UQ99-F1
#
_cell.length_a   1.000
_cell.length_b   1.000
_cell.length_c   1.000
_cell.angle_alpha   90.00
_cell.angle_beta   90.00
_cell.angle_gamma   90.00
#
_symmetry.space_group_name_H-M   'P 1'
#
loop_
_entity.id
_entity.type
_entity.pdbx_description
1 polymer ?
#
loop_
_entity_poly.entity_id
_entity_poly.type
_entity_poly.pdbx_seq_one_letter_code
_entity_poly.pdbx_strand_id
1 'polypeptide(L)'
;MPQRLIQEVRRREKVIRIFPNIGSAWRLVGALLAEKHEEWSTGRRYLTMDEFYEWREKQVKEPQKPADERHSESSNRTLQPA
;
A
#
# COMPACT_ATOMS: atom_id res chain seq x y z
N MET A 1 18.88 6.93 -1.06
CA MET A 1 20.22 7.13 -1.65
C MET A 1 21.17 6.05 -1.14
N PRO A 2 21.63 5.14 -2.01
CA PRO A 2 22.54 4.02 -1.65
C PRO A 2 23.81 4.45 -0.91
N GLN A 3 24.28 5.67 -1.18
CA GLN A 3 25.48 6.26 -0.59
C GLN A 3 25.39 6.36 0.94
N ARG A 4 24.20 6.63 1.50
CA ARG A 4 24.01 6.71 2.96
C ARG A 4 24.17 5.34 3.62
N LEU A 5 23.67 4.28 2.97
CA LEU A 5 23.78 2.92 3.48
C LEU A 5 25.24 2.47 3.52
N ILE A 6 25.98 2.72 2.43
CA ILE A 6 27.41 2.36 2.34
C ILE A 6 28.25 3.12 3.37
N GLN A 7 27.94 4.40 3.60
CA GLN A 7 28.59 5.18 4.66
C GLN A 7 28.33 4.60 6.05
N GLU A 8 27.10 4.18 6.33
CA GLU A 8 26.74 3.61 7.62
C GLU A 8 27.39 2.24 7.85
N VAL A 9 27.49 1.40 6.81
CA VAL A 9 28.27 0.15 6.86
C VAL A 9 29.72 0.44 7.24
N ARG A 10 30.38 1.38 6.54
CA ARG A 10 31.78 1.76 6.83
C ARG A 10 31.96 2.36 8.22
N ARG A 11 30.97 3.09 8.73
CA ARG A 11 30.99 3.66 10.08
C ARG A 11 30.97 2.55 11.13
N ARG A 12 30.10 1.55 10.98
CA ARG A 12 29.98 0.41 11.92
C ARG A 12 31.17 -0.56 11.82
N GLU A 13 31.71 -0.75 10.62
CA GLU A 13 32.96 -1.48 10.39
C GLU A 13 34.14 -0.84 11.15
N LYS A 14 34.29 0.48 11.08
CA LYS A 14 35.38 1.21 11.74
C LYS A 14 35.44 1.01 13.25
N VAL A 15 34.28 0.75 13.89
CA VAL A 15 34.19 0.48 15.34
C VAL A 15 34.73 -0.91 15.67
N ILE A 16 34.41 -1.91 14.84
CA ILE A 16 34.77 -3.33 15.07
C ILE A 16 36.25 -3.59 14.77
N ARG A 17 36.85 -2.84 13.82
CA ARG A 17 38.25 -2.93 13.35
C ARG A 17 38.64 -4.25 12.69
N ILE A 18 38.40 -5.40 13.32
CA ILE A 18 38.73 -6.73 12.78
C ILE A 18 37.57 -7.70 13.10
N PHE A 19 37.08 -8.40 12.09
CA PHE A 19 36.05 -9.42 12.29
C PHE A 19 36.66 -10.77 12.65
N PRO A 20 36.11 -11.49 13.65
CA PRO A 20 36.64 -12.79 14.07
C PRO A 20 36.30 -13.91 13.06
N ASN A 21 35.28 -13.74 12.23
CA ASN A 21 34.93 -14.62 11.12
C ASN A 21 33.95 -13.93 10.16
N ILE A 22 33.79 -14.51 8.97
CA ILE A 22 32.88 -14.01 7.92
C ILE A 22 31.43 -13.94 8.41
N GLY A 23 30.98 -14.90 9.22
CA GLY A 23 29.63 -14.92 9.80
C GLY A 23 29.32 -13.68 10.65
N SER A 24 30.31 -13.11 11.31
CA SER A 24 30.15 -11.89 12.12
C SER A 24 29.93 -10.65 11.25
N ALA A 25 30.58 -10.59 10.08
CA ALA A 25 30.32 -9.55 9.09
C ALA A 25 28.89 -9.65 8.51
N TRP A 26 28.45 -10.87 8.17
CA TRP A 26 27.07 -11.11 7.72
C TRP A 26 26.03 -10.67 8.74
N ARG A 27 26.25 -10.96 10.03
CA ARG A 27 25.34 -10.53 11.10
C ARG A 27 25.25 -9.02 11.22
N LEU A 28 26.37 -8.30 11.10
CA LEU A 28 26.37 -6.84 11.11
C LEU A 28 25.55 -6.26 9.97
N VAL A 29 25.83 -6.72 8.74
CA VAL A 29 25.15 -6.23 7.54
C VAL A 29 23.66 -6.59 7.61
N GLY A 30 23.34 -7.83 7.99
CA GLY A 30 21.96 -8.29 8.16
C GLY A 30 21.18 -7.47 9.20
N ALA A 31 21.77 -7.21 10.37
CA ALA A 31 21.16 -6.37 11.40
C ALA A 31 20.92 -4.93 10.92
N LEU A 32 21.89 -4.33 10.22
CA LEU A 32 21.74 -2.99 9.65
C LEU A 32 20.63 -2.92 8.59
N LEU A 33 20.54 -3.94 7.73
CA LEU A 33 19.51 -4.00 6.70
C LEU A 33 18.12 -4.20 7.32
N ALA A 34 17.99 -5.01 8.37
CA ALA A 34 16.74 -5.18 9.11
C ALA A 34 16.28 -3.85 9.73
N GLU A 35 17.18 -3.13 10.42
CA GLU A 35 16.91 -1.80 10.99
C GLU A 35 16.42 -0.81 9.92
N LYS A 36 17.07 -0.80 8.74
CA LYS A 36 16.66 0.07 7.63
C LYS A 36 15.35 -0.35 6.99
N HIS A 37 15.09 -1.65 6.92
CA HIS A 37 13.82 -2.17 6.43
C HIS A 37 12.67 -1.76 7.34
N GLU A 38 12.84 -1.87 8.66
CA GLU A 38 11.87 -1.40 9.65
C GLU A 38 11.64 0.10 9.57
N GLU A 39 12.71 0.90 9.41
CA GLU A 39 12.62 2.35 9.22
C GLU A 39 11.84 2.71 7.94
N TRP A 40 12.03 1.96 6.85
CA TRP A 40 11.28 2.16 5.61
C TRP A 40 9.83 1.67 5.69
N SER A 41 9.59 0.56 6.38
CA SER A 41 8.26 0.00 6.59
C SER A 41 7.41 0.89 7.50
N THR A 42 8.03 1.49 8.52
CA THR A 42 7.37 2.38 9.49
C THR A 42 7.43 3.85 9.07
N GLY A 43 8.23 4.18 8.05
CA GLY A 43 8.38 5.53 7.52
C GLY A 43 7.08 6.12 6.96
N ARG A 44 7.14 7.40 6.54
CA ARG A 44 5.98 8.20 6.08
C ARG A 44 4.95 7.34 5.34
N ARG A 45 3.76 7.20 5.93
CA ARG A 45 2.57 6.64 5.26
C ARG A 45 2.22 7.57 4.10
N TYR A 46 2.78 7.31 2.93
CA TYR A 46 2.50 8.10 1.72
C TYR A 46 1.13 7.78 1.12
N LEU A 47 0.50 6.70 1.58
CA LEU A 47 -0.81 6.27 1.14
C LEU A 47 -1.68 5.99 2.36
N THR A 48 -2.36 7.02 2.84
CA THR A 48 -3.46 6.90 3.80
C THR A 48 -4.68 6.38 3.07
N MET A 49 -5.10 5.16 3.38
CA MET A 49 -6.28 4.53 2.77
C MET A 49 -7.60 5.03 3.36
N ASP A 50 -7.55 6.06 4.20
CA ASP A 50 -8.71 6.62 4.90
C ASP A 50 -9.83 7.00 3.91
N GLU A 51 -9.49 7.71 2.83
CA GLU A 51 -10.44 8.08 1.78
C GLU A 51 -11.03 6.87 1.04
N PHE A 52 -10.21 5.83 0.80
CA PHE A 52 -10.66 4.59 0.17
C PHE A 52 -11.64 3.81 1.06
N TYR A 53 -11.36 3.75 2.37
CA TYR A 53 -12.25 3.08 3.33
C TYR A 53 -13.56 3.85 3.52
N GLU A 54 -13.51 5.18 3.59
CA GLU A 54 -14.72 6.02 3.62
C GLU A 54 -15.58 5.85 2.35
N TRP A 55 -14.97 5.78 1.17
CA TRP A 55 -15.67 5.50 -0.08
C TRP A 55 -16.31 4.10 -0.07
N ARG A 56 -15.58 3.07 0.38
CA ARG A 56 -16.08 1.69 0.50
C ARG A 56 -17.29 1.59 1.44
N GLU A 57 -17.26 2.27 2.59
CA GLU A 57 -18.37 2.24 3.54
C GLU A 57 -19.64 2.90 2.98
N LYS A 58 -19.50 3.97 2.18
CA LYS A 58 -20.63 4.61 1.49
C LYS A 58 -21.28 3.65 0.49
N GLN A 59 -20.49 2.89 -0.26
CA GLN A 59 -20.99 1.89 -1.22
C GLN A 59 -21.69 0.70 -0.55
N VAL A 60 -21.24 0.27 0.64
CA VAL A 60 -21.89 -0.83 1.40
C VAL A 60 -23.22 -0.38 2.02
N LYS A 61 -23.36 0.91 2.36
CA LYS A 61 -24.59 1.46 2.95
C LYS A 61 -25.65 1.85 1.93
N GLU A 62 -25.32 1.97 0.65
CA GLU A 62 -26.30 2.27 -0.41
C GLU A 62 -26.97 0.95 -0.85
N PRO A 63 -28.24 0.69 -0.49
CA PRO A 63 -28.92 -0.49 -0.98
C PRO A 63 -29.11 -0.33 -2.49
N GLN A 64 -28.71 -1.34 -3.25
CA GLN A 64 -28.98 -1.44 -4.68
C GLN A 64 -30.45 -1.12 -4.94
N LYS A 65 -30.75 -0.01 -5.62
CA LYS A 65 -32.07 0.19 -6.22
C LYS A 65 -32.25 -0.93 -7.25
N PRO A 66 -33.29 -1.78 -7.14
CA PRO A 66 -33.48 -2.87 -8.08
C PRO A 66 -33.65 -2.30 -9.50
N ALA A 67 -32.93 -2.88 -10.44
CA ALA A 67 -32.80 -2.41 -11.81
C ALA A 67 -34.02 -2.72 -12.72
N ASP A 68 -35.15 -3.13 -12.16
CA ASP A 68 -36.23 -3.79 -12.91
C ASP A 68 -37.38 -2.90 -13.39
N GLU A 69 -37.42 -1.60 -13.09
CA GLU A 69 -38.55 -0.74 -13.53
C GLU A 69 -38.31 0.03 -14.85
N ARG A 70 -37.29 -0.33 -15.65
CA ARG A 70 -37.01 0.39 -16.92
C ARG A 70 -37.67 -0.17 -18.17
N HIS A 71 -38.44 -1.27 -18.09
CA HIS A 71 -38.93 -1.97 -19.28
C HIS A 71 -40.45 -1.97 -19.55
N SER A 72 -41.30 -1.34 -18.72
CA SER A 72 -42.75 -1.44 -18.93
C SER A 72 -43.46 -0.24 -19.58
N GLU A 73 -42.81 0.91 -19.83
CA GLU A 73 -43.53 2.11 -20.30
C GLU A 73 -43.35 2.47 -21.79
N SER A 74 -42.61 1.68 -22.58
CA SER A 74 -42.45 1.98 -24.02
C SER A 74 -43.54 1.38 -24.93
N SER A 75 -44.50 0.62 -24.40
CA SER A 75 -45.53 -0.06 -25.21
C SER A 75 -46.93 0.44 -24.87
N ASN A 76 -47.21 1.72 -25.13
CA ASN A 76 -48.59 2.24 -25.25
C ASN A 76 -48.59 3.60 -25.97
N ARG A 77 -48.14 3.64 -27.22
CA ARG A 77 -48.38 4.80 -28.09
C ARG A 77 -48.54 4.45 -29.57
N THR A 78 -49.37 3.46 -29.88
CA THR A 78 -49.99 3.39 -31.21
C THR A 78 -51.35 2.71 -31.08
N LEU A 79 -52.42 3.48 -31.31
CA LEU A 79 -53.63 3.13 -32.05
C LEU A 79 -54.75 4.13 -31.68
N GLN A 80 -54.94 5.15 -32.53
CA GLN A 80 -56.27 5.72 -32.76
C GLN A 80 -56.47 5.83 -34.28
N PRO A 81 -57.49 5.20 -34.86
CA PRO A 81 -57.93 5.45 -36.23
C PRO A 81 -58.97 6.60 -36.27
N ALA A 82 -58.94 7.39 -37.34
CA ALA A 82 -60.06 8.18 -37.83
C ALA A 82 -59.94 8.32 -39.35
#